data_AF-A0A3Q9NI52-F1
#
_entry.id   AF-A0A3Q9NI52-F1
#
_cell.length_a   1.000
_cell.length_b   1.000
_cell.length_c   1.000
_cell.angle_alpha   90.00
_cell.angle_beta   90.00
_cell.angle_gamma   90.00
#
_symmetry.space_group_name_H-M   'P 1'
#
loop_
_entity.id
_entity.type
_entity.pdbx_description
1 polymer ?
#
loop_
_entity_poly.entity_id
_entity_poly.type
_entity_poly.pdbx_seq_one_letter_code
_entity_poly.pdbx_strand_id
1 'polypeptide(L)'
;MASTTPQFHSQTQLLPLGEISELHETLQNARKKYQLPPLAQPNQADIHLAHVRTLMEVFPIFAHRSRNKLRCVGNVRFWELCRAWLDPDQMVPVNLVSGRFKADFWARNYLLETYYANVLFGLNADDGASLYHLSKEWASDMELHPIFPSKAAYGRAMRIGKGRMARG
;
A
#
# COMPACT_ATOMS: atom_id res chain seq x y z
N MET A 1 15.04 20.35 -5.48
CA MET A 1 14.06 20.54 -4.39
C MET A 1 14.43 19.56 -3.28
N ALA A 2 14.43 19.97 -2.01
CA ALA A 2 14.73 19.04 -0.92
C ALA A 2 13.65 17.96 -0.86
N SER A 3 14.06 16.70 -0.67
CA SER A 3 13.11 15.59 -0.51
C SER A 3 12.16 15.90 0.64
N THR A 4 10.86 16.00 0.35
CA THR A 4 9.80 16.18 1.34
C THR A 4 9.48 14.88 2.07
N THR A 5 10.08 13.77 1.64
CA THR A 5 9.95 12.47 2.28
C THR A 5 10.63 12.53 3.64
N PRO A 6 9.87 12.41 4.74
CA PRO A 6 10.45 12.44 6.05
C PRO A 6 11.45 11.29 6.20
N GLN A 7 12.68 11.59 6.60
CA GLN A 7 13.67 10.56 6.88
C GLN A 7 13.22 9.72 8.09
N PHE A 8 13.18 8.41 7.92
CA PHE A 8 13.06 7.46 9.02
C PHE A 8 14.14 6.40 8.84
N HIS A 9 14.59 5.83 9.95
CA HIS A 9 15.56 4.74 9.91
C HIS A 9 14.80 3.42 9.87
N SER A 10 15.27 2.50 9.05
CA SER A 10 14.75 1.14 9.01
C SER A 10 15.90 0.15 8.94
N GLN A 11 15.73 -0.99 9.60
CA GLN A 11 16.64 -2.12 9.52
C GLN A 11 15.88 -3.34 9.00
N THR A 12 16.42 -3.99 7.97
CA THR A 12 15.88 -5.25 7.49
C THR A 12 16.21 -6.37 8.48
N GLN A 13 15.20 -7.12 8.88
CA GLN A 13 15.31 -8.31 9.72
C GLN A 13 14.48 -9.44 9.12
N LEU A 14 14.95 -10.67 9.27
CA LEU A 14 14.17 -11.87 8.94
C LEU A 14 13.30 -12.22 10.14
N LEU A 15 11.98 -12.19 9.96
CA LEU A 15 11.00 -12.47 11.01
C LEU A 15 9.91 -13.42 10.48
N PRO A 16 9.32 -14.26 11.34
CA PRO A 16 8.09 -14.97 10.99
C PRO A 16 7.00 -13.98 10.59
N LEU A 17 6.27 -14.26 9.50
CA LEU A 17 5.20 -13.39 9.02
C LEU A 17 4.14 -13.13 10.10
N GLY A 18 3.86 -14.12 10.95
CA GLY A 18 2.91 -14.06 12.06
C GLY A 18 3.30 -13.08 13.18
N GLU A 19 4.57 -12.69 13.30
CA GLU A 19 5.02 -11.67 14.26
C GLU A 19 4.40 -10.29 13.95
N ILE A 20 4.08 -10.03 12.67
CA ILE A 20 3.36 -8.83 12.25
C ILE A 20 1.86 -9.07 12.43
N SER A 21 1.42 -8.93 13.67
CA SER A 21 0.06 -9.27 14.11
C SER A 21 -1.06 -8.53 13.36
N GLU A 22 -0.90 -7.23 13.13
CA GLU A 22 -1.98 -6.38 12.62
C GLU A 22 -1.48 -5.12 11.91
N LEU A 23 -2.41 -4.43 11.24
CA LEU A 23 -2.17 -3.12 10.65
C LEU A 23 -2.04 -2.05 11.75
N HIS A 24 -1.14 -1.09 11.59
CA HIS A 24 -1.02 0.02 12.54
C HIS A 24 -2.29 0.86 12.64
N GLU A 25 -2.66 1.32 13.85
CA GLU A 25 -3.91 2.04 14.14
C GLU A 25 -4.18 3.22 13.21
N THR A 26 -3.15 4.02 12.90
CA THR A 26 -3.25 5.12 11.92
C THR A 26 -3.78 4.67 10.56
N LEU A 27 -3.33 3.51 10.08
CA LEU A 27 -3.72 2.99 8.77
C LEU A 27 -5.07 2.27 8.83
N GLN A 28 -5.40 1.65 9.96
CA GLN A 28 -6.76 1.16 10.22
C GLN A 28 -7.77 2.32 10.17
N ASN A 29 -7.43 3.47 10.77
CA ASN A 29 -8.27 4.66 10.74
C ASN A 29 -8.37 5.24 9.32
N ALA A 30 -7.27 5.28 8.56
CA ALA A 30 -7.30 5.71 7.16
C ALA A 30 -8.20 4.78 6.30
N ARG A 31 -8.09 3.46 6.46
CA ARG A 31 -8.93 2.47 5.78
C ARG A 31 -10.42 2.72 6.03
N LYS A 32 -10.79 2.94 7.29
CA LYS A 32 -12.18 3.23 7.68
C LYS A 32 -12.66 4.57 7.15
N LYS A 33 -11.85 5.63 7.31
CA LYS A 33 -12.20 7.00 6.89
C LYS A 33 -12.51 7.06 5.39
N TYR A 34 -11.71 6.40 4.58
CA TYR A 34 -11.79 6.47 3.12
C TYR A 34 -12.48 5.26 2.48
N GLN A 35 -13.08 4.38 3.30
CA GLN A 35 -13.79 3.17 2.84
C GLN A 35 -13.00 2.39 1.79
N LEU A 36 -11.69 2.20 2.03
CA LEU A 36 -10.80 1.63 1.03
C LEU A 36 -11.25 0.19 0.70
N PRO A 37 -11.34 -0.18 -0.59
CA PRO A 37 -11.85 -1.47 -0.98
C PRO A 37 -10.96 -2.61 -0.46
N PRO A 38 -11.51 -3.80 -0.21
CA PRO A 38 -10.70 -4.97 0.08
C PRO A 38 -9.80 -5.29 -1.12
N LEU A 39 -8.64 -5.90 -0.85
CA LEU A 39 -7.76 -6.34 -1.92
C LEU A 39 -8.34 -7.61 -2.55
N ALA A 40 -8.56 -7.60 -3.87
CA ALA A 40 -8.90 -8.82 -4.59
C ALA A 40 -7.72 -9.79 -4.49
N GLN A 41 -7.93 -10.92 -3.83
CA GLN A 41 -6.89 -11.93 -3.66
C GLN A 41 -6.92 -12.90 -4.85
N PRO A 42 -5.83 -13.03 -5.63
CA PRO A 42 -5.72 -14.12 -6.58
C PRO A 42 -5.68 -15.46 -5.83
N ASN A 43 -6.11 -16.51 -6.52
CA ASN A 43 -6.14 -17.85 -5.95
C ASN A 43 -4.70 -18.30 -5.64
N GLN A 44 -4.48 -18.88 -4.46
CA GLN A 44 -3.17 -19.34 -4.01
C GLN A 44 -2.55 -20.36 -4.99
N ALA A 45 -3.37 -21.15 -5.68
CA ALA A 45 -2.91 -22.12 -6.68
C ALA A 45 -2.22 -21.47 -7.90
N ASP A 46 -2.53 -20.21 -8.19
CA ASP A 46 -1.96 -19.45 -9.31
C ASP A 46 -0.64 -18.75 -8.94
N ILE A 47 -0.14 -18.99 -7.73
CA ILE A 47 0.98 -18.23 -7.15
C ILE A 47 2.20 -19.12 -7.00
N HIS A 48 3.23 -18.79 -7.78
CA HIS A 48 4.53 -19.40 -7.63
C HIS A 48 5.29 -18.75 -6.48
N LEU A 49 5.54 -19.51 -5.41
CA LEU A 49 6.22 -19.06 -4.19
C LEU A 49 7.57 -18.37 -4.47
N ALA A 50 8.31 -18.82 -5.48
CA ALA A 50 9.57 -18.19 -5.89
C ALA A 50 9.39 -16.72 -6.30
N HIS A 51 8.31 -16.39 -7.01
CA HIS A 51 8.01 -15.01 -7.42
C HIS A 51 7.60 -14.14 -6.24
N VAL A 52 6.91 -14.71 -5.25
CA VAL A 52 6.53 -13.98 -4.02
C VAL A 52 7.77 -13.50 -3.26
N ARG A 53 8.82 -14.33 -3.17
CA ARG A 53 10.08 -13.93 -2.53
C ARG A 53 10.77 -12.79 -3.27
N THR A 54 10.83 -12.84 -4.60
CA THR A 54 11.36 -11.72 -5.41
C THR A 54 10.54 -10.45 -5.20
N LEU A 55 9.21 -10.55 -5.13
CA LEU A 55 8.36 -9.39 -4.85
C LEU A 55 8.61 -8.79 -3.45
N MET A 56 8.97 -9.60 -2.45
CA MET A 56 9.36 -9.09 -1.12
C MET A 56 10.65 -8.28 -1.12
N GLU A 57 11.57 -8.57 -2.03
CA GLU A 57 12.80 -7.78 -2.18
C GLU A 57 12.50 -6.41 -2.82
N VAL A 58 11.56 -6.36 -3.77
CA VAL A 58 11.15 -5.13 -4.46
C VAL A 58 10.21 -4.28 -3.61
N PHE A 59 9.27 -4.92 -2.90
CA PHE A 59 8.25 -4.28 -2.06
C PHE A 59 8.39 -4.76 -0.60
N PRO A 60 9.41 -4.29 0.12
CA PRO A 60 9.70 -4.80 1.45
C PRO A 60 8.60 -4.43 2.45
N ILE A 61 8.15 -5.38 3.26
CA ILE A 61 7.14 -5.13 4.28
C ILE A 61 7.75 -4.21 5.34
N PHE A 62 7.09 -3.10 5.66
CA PHE A 62 7.52 -2.21 6.74
C PHE A 62 6.69 -2.47 7.99
N ALA A 63 7.36 -2.61 9.13
CA ALA A 63 6.71 -2.78 10.43
C ALA A 63 7.25 -1.78 11.45
N HIS A 64 6.37 -1.34 12.35
CA HIS A 64 6.72 -0.46 13.47
C HIS A 64 6.27 -1.10 14.78
N ARG A 65 7.06 -0.93 15.83
CA ARG A 65 6.73 -1.45 17.17
C ARG A 65 5.84 -0.45 17.91
N SER A 66 4.62 -0.87 18.22
CA SER A 66 3.65 -0.09 19.00
C SER A 66 3.13 -0.93 20.17
N ARG A 67 3.26 -0.41 21.41
CA ARG A 67 2.82 -1.09 22.65
C ARG A 67 3.23 -2.58 22.70
N ASN A 68 4.50 -2.85 22.42
CA ASN A 68 5.13 -4.19 22.35
C ASN A 68 4.70 -5.11 21.19
N LYS A 69 3.80 -4.68 20.31
CA LYS A 69 3.41 -5.43 19.11
C LYS A 69 4.11 -4.88 17.88
N LEU A 70 4.56 -5.76 16.99
CA LEU A 70 4.94 -5.37 15.64
C LEU A 70 3.68 -5.24 14.78
N ARG A 71 3.54 -4.07 14.14
CA ARG A 71 2.40 -3.73 13.31
C ARG A 71 2.85 -3.27 11.93
N CYS A 72 2.14 -3.69 10.90
CA CYS A 72 2.42 -3.29 9.52
C CYS A 72 2.14 -1.79 9.33
N VAL A 73 3.07 -1.08 8.67
CA VAL A 73 2.97 0.36 8.40
C VAL A 73 3.19 0.72 6.94
N GLY A 74 3.71 -0.18 6.11
CA GLY A 74 3.95 0.09 4.69
C GLY A 74 4.03 -1.19 3.87
N ASN A 75 3.76 -1.07 2.58
CA ASN A 75 3.50 -2.21 1.69
C ASN A 75 2.40 -3.13 2.27
N VAL A 76 1.33 -2.49 2.74
CA VAL A 76 0.20 -3.10 3.46
C VAL A 76 -0.52 -4.12 2.59
N ARG A 77 -0.81 -3.79 1.34
CA ARG A 77 -1.51 -4.69 0.41
C ARG A 77 -0.67 -5.91 0.14
N PHE A 78 0.62 -5.73 -0.08
CA PHE A 78 1.53 -6.85 -0.27
C PHE A 78 1.66 -7.71 0.99
N TRP A 79 1.72 -7.10 2.18
CA TRP A 79 1.66 -7.84 3.45
C TRP A 79 0.35 -8.62 3.62
N GLU A 80 -0.81 -8.05 3.26
CA GLU A 80 -2.10 -8.75 3.28
C GLU A 80 -2.11 -9.96 2.34
N LEU A 81 -1.52 -9.84 1.14
CA LEU A 81 -1.36 -10.96 0.22
C LEU A 81 -0.44 -12.03 0.78
N CYS A 82 0.71 -11.65 1.33
CA CYS A 82 1.63 -12.58 1.97
C CYS A 82 0.94 -13.37 3.08
N ARG A 83 0.11 -12.71 3.90
CA ARG A 83 -0.67 -13.37 4.96
C ARG A 83 -1.74 -14.33 4.46
N ALA A 84 -2.23 -14.12 3.25
CA ALA A 84 -3.21 -15.01 2.63
C ALA A 84 -2.55 -16.23 1.98
N TRP A 85 -1.30 -16.09 1.52
CA TRP A 85 -0.64 -17.11 0.70
C TRP A 85 0.42 -17.93 1.43
N LEU A 86 0.97 -17.42 2.52
CA LEU A 86 2.10 -18.01 3.24
C LEU A 86 1.72 -18.44 4.65
N ASP A 87 2.41 -19.46 5.15
CA ASP A 87 2.27 -19.88 6.53
C ASP A 87 2.76 -18.78 7.50
N PRO A 88 2.13 -18.61 8.68
CA PRO A 88 2.54 -17.62 9.67
C PRO A 88 4.00 -17.76 10.14
N ASP A 89 4.52 -18.99 10.16
CA ASP A 89 5.89 -19.29 10.59
C ASP A 89 6.92 -19.07 9.47
N GLN A 90 6.48 -18.72 8.25
CA GLN A 90 7.37 -18.43 7.13
C GLN A 90 8.21 -17.20 7.45
N MET A 91 9.53 -17.38 7.45
CA MET A 91 10.48 -16.29 7.61
C MET A 91 10.46 -15.39 6.37
N VAL A 92 10.24 -14.10 6.57
CA VAL A 92 10.17 -13.07 5.53
C VAL A 92 11.05 -11.88 5.88
N PRO A 93 11.63 -11.17 4.90
CA PRO A 93 12.37 -9.94 5.15
C PRO A 93 11.39 -8.81 5.51
N VAL A 94 11.64 -8.16 6.66
CA VAL A 94 10.81 -7.07 7.19
C VAL A 94 11.70 -5.88 7.54
N ASN A 95 11.34 -4.71 7.04
CA ASN A 95 11.98 -3.46 7.41
C ASN A 95 11.35 -2.92 8.71
N LEU A 96 12.08 -3.08 9.81
CA LEU A 96 11.68 -2.53 11.10
C LEU A 96 12.00 -1.04 11.14
N VAL A 97 10.95 -0.23 11.16
CA VAL A 97 11.01 1.23 11.26
C VAL A 97 11.24 1.62 12.71
N SER A 98 12.25 2.45 12.95
CA SER A 98 12.60 2.96 14.28
C SER A 98 12.32 4.46 14.43
N GLY A 99 12.27 4.92 15.68
CA GLY A 99 12.03 6.33 16.02
C GLY A 99 10.55 6.71 16.10
N ARG A 100 10.30 8.02 16.08
CA ARG A 100 8.95 8.60 16.19
C ARG A 100 8.10 8.20 14.98
N PHE A 101 6.93 7.64 15.24
CA PHE A 101 5.99 7.28 14.19
C PHE A 101 5.44 8.54 13.49
N LYS A 102 5.60 8.61 12.17
CA LYS A 102 5.17 9.75 11.34
C LYS A 102 3.83 9.41 10.68
N ALA A 103 2.75 9.65 11.42
CA ALA A 103 1.41 9.22 11.03
C ALA A 103 0.98 9.67 9.64
N ASP A 104 1.14 10.96 9.32
CA ASP A 104 0.72 11.52 8.03
C ASP A 104 1.47 10.91 6.85
N PHE A 105 2.77 10.65 7.03
CA PHE A 105 3.59 10.02 6.00
C PHE A 105 3.10 8.61 5.69
N TRP A 106 2.95 7.77 6.71
CA TRP A 106 2.52 6.38 6.53
C TRP A 106 1.09 6.29 6.01
N ALA A 107 0.19 7.17 6.48
CA ALA A 107 -1.17 7.26 5.95
C ALA A 107 -1.16 7.61 4.46
N ARG A 108 -0.41 8.64 4.05
CA ARG A 108 -0.28 9.03 2.63
C ARG A 108 0.31 7.89 1.78
N ASN A 109 1.36 7.22 2.27
CA ASN A 109 1.95 6.10 1.55
C ASN A 109 1.00 4.91 1.40
N TYR A 110 0.24 4.56 2.45
CA TYR A 110 -0.74 3.49 2.36
C TYR A 110 -1.86 3.80 1.35
N LEU A 111 -2.27 5.07 1.30
CA LEU A 111 -3.28 5.54 0.37
C LEU A 111 -2.77 5.53 -1.08
N LEU A 112 -1.51 5.96 -1.31
CA LEU A 112 -0.85 5.82 -2.60
C LEU A 112 -0.70 4.37 -3.03
N GLU A 113 -0.25 3.50 -2.12
CA GLU A 113 -0.10 2.08 -2.39
C GLU A 113 -1.43 1.49 -2.84
N THR A 114 -2.49 1.76 -2.09
CA THR A 114 -3.85 1.32 -2.45
C THR A 114 -4.27 1.87 -3.80
N TYR A 115 -3.97 3.14 -4.07
CA TYR A 115 -4.26 3.79 -5.33
C TYR A 115 -3.51 3.16 -6.51
N TYR A 116 -2.21 2.90 -6.39
CA TYR A 116 -1.37 2.34 -7.46
C TYR A 116 -1.56 0.82 -7.65
N ALA A 117 -1.64 0.04 -6.57
CA ALA A 117 -1.86 -1.39 -6.64
C ALA A 117 -3.21 -1.70 -7.31
N ASN A 118 -4.25 -0.92 -6.99
CA ASN A 118 -5.55 -1.10 -7.61
C ASN A 118 -5.55 -0.71 -9.10
N VAL A 119 -4.75 0.25 -9.56
CA VAL A 119 -4.60 0.52 -11.01
C VAL A 119 -4.01 -0.68 -11.75
N LEU A 120 -3.14 -1.44 -11.11
CA LEU A 120 -2.44 -2.59 -11.69
C LEU A 120 -3.31 -3.86 -11.69
N PHE A 121 -4.23 -4.01 -10.73
CA PHE A 121 -5.17 -5.13 -10.65
C PHE A 121 -6.59 -4.69 -11.02
N GLY A 122 -6.84 -4.59 -12.33
CA GLY A 122 -8.16 -4.52 -12.99
C GLY A 122 -9.36 -4.09 -12.14
N LEU A 123 -9.50 -2.79 -11.88
CA LEU A 123 -10.65 -2.24 -11.19
C LEU A 123 -11.93 -2.29 -12.04
N ASN A 124 -13.06 -2.42 -11.34
CA ASN A 124 -14.34 -1.95 -11.86
C ASN A 124 -14.36 -0.40 -11.91
N ALA A 125 -15.35 0.20 -12.58
CA ALA A 125 -15.37 1.64 -12.82
C ALA A 125 -15.55 2.48 -11.54
N ASP A 126 -16.26 1.96 -10.53
CA ASP A 126 -16.66 2.69 -9.33
C ASP A 126 -15.52 2.82 -8.33
N ASP A 127 -14.71 1.76 -8.19
CA ASP A 127 -13.48 1.79 -7.41
C ASP A 127 -12.48 2.78 -8.00
N GLY A 128 -12.43 2.89 -9.33
CA GLY A 128 -11.58 3.86 -10.03
C GLY A 128 -11.96 5.31 -9.75
N ALA A 129 -13.25 5.65 -9.82
CA ALA A 129 -13.74 6.99 -9.54
C ALA A 129 -13.44 7.42 -8.09
N SER A 130 -13.70 6.54 -7.13
CA SER A 130 -13.46 6.79 -5.70
C SER A 130 -11.96 7.08 -5.43
N LEU A 131 -11.07 6.27 -6.00
CA LEU A 131 -9.63 6.44 -5.87
C LEU A 131 -9.11 7.73 -6.52
N TYR A 132 -9.70 8.17 -7.64
CA TYR A 132 -9.34 9.44 -8.26
C TYR A 132 -9.73 10.65 -7.42
N HIS A 133 -10.90 10.64 -6.79
CA HIS A 133 -11.30 11.70 -5.86
C HIS A 133 -10.32 11.80 -4.68
N LEU A 134 -9.94 10.66 -4.11
CA LEU A 134 -8.95 10.59 -3.03
C LEU A 134 -7.58 11.13 -3.47
N SER A 135 -7.15 10.83 -4.70
CA SER A 135 -5.90 11.39 -5.25
C SER A 135 -5.96 12.89 -5.49
N LYS A 136 -7.10 13.44 -5.88
CA LYS A 136 -7.21 14.90 -6.03
C LYS A 136 -7.07 15.61 -4.68
N GLU A 137 -7.52 14.99 -3.61
CA GLU A 137 -7.44 15.53 -2.25
C GLU A 137 -6.00 15.53 -1.71
N TRP A 138 -5.18 14.51 -2.03
CA TRP A 138 -3.83 14.37 -1.45
C TRP A 138 -2.67 14.62 -2.42
N ALA A 139 -2.88 14.48 -3.72
CA ALA A 139 -1.81 14.53 -4.73
C ALA A 139 -1.53 15.95 -5.27
N SER A 140 -1.93 17.02 -4.60
CA SER A 140 -1.48 18.38 -4.97
C SER A 140 0.04 18.50 -4.89
N ASP A 141 0.67 17.85 -3.91
CA ASP A 141 2.11 17.99 -3.59
C ASP A 141 2.90 16.68 -3.70
N MET A 142 2.32 15.64 -4.31
CA MET A 142 2.96 14.32 -4.38
C MET A 142 3.73 14.14 -5.68
N GLU A 143 5.03 13.84 -5.60
CA GLU A 143 5.78 13.28 -6.72
C GLU A 143 5.17 11.91 -7.06
N LEU A 144 4.47 11.86 -8.20
CA LEU A 144 3.89 10.61 -8.69
C LEU A 144 5.02 9.64 -9.03
N HIS A 145 4.84 8.37 -8.66
CA HIS A 145 5.79 7.31 -9.01
C HIS A 145 6.01 7.26 -10.53
N PRO A 146 7.23 7.03 -11.05
CA PRO A 146 7.56 7.08 -12.48
C PRO A 146 6.73 6.16 -13.39
N ILE A 147 5.99 5.20 -12.82
CA ILE A 147 5.03 4.34 -13.54
C ILE A 147 3.85 5.17 -14.10
N PHE A 148 3.49 6.30 -13.45
CA PHE A 148 2.43 7.20 -13.91
C PHE A 148 2.96 8.63 -14.05
N PRO A 149 3.50 9.01 -15.22
CA PRO A 149 4.28 10.24 -15.40
C PRO A 149 3.47 11.54 -15.29
N SER A 150 2.14 11.45 -15.13
CA SER A 150 1.26 12.61 -14.89
C SER A 150 -0.11 12.19 -14.38
N LYS A 151 -0.85 13.13 -13.76
CA LYS A 151 -2.26 12.95 -13.39
C LYS A 151 -3.15 12.59 -14.60
N ALA A 152 -2.79 13.07 -15.79
CA ALA A 152 -3.51 12.75 -17.03
C ALA A 152 -3.22 11.32 -17.51
N ALA A 153 -1.98 10.84 -17.39
CA ALA A 153 -1.63 9.45 -17.67
C ALA A 153 -2.35 8.50 -16.72
N TYR A 154 -2.42 8.87 -15.43
CA TYR A 154 -3.23 8.17 -14.44
C TYR A 154 -4.72 8.11 -14.82
N GLY A 155 -5.36 9.26 -15.10
CA GLY A 155 -6.79 9.30 -15.42
C GLY A 155 -7.16 8.46 -16.65
N ARG A 156 -6.25 8.36 -17.63
CA ARG A 156 -6.39 7.47 -18.79
C ARG A 156 -6.29 5.99 -18.40
N ALA A 157 -5.29 5.61 -17.59
CA ALA A 157 -5.12 4.23 -17.13
C ALA A 157 -6.36 3.72 -16.38
N MET A 158 -6.98 4.59 -15.59
CA MET A 158 -8.19 4.28 -14.82
C MET A 158 -9.49 4.37 -15.62
N ARG A 159 -9.44 4.71 -16.91
CA ARG A 159 -10.62 4.99 -17.76
C ARG A 159 -11.55 6.06 -17.18
N ILE A 160 -11.00 6.98 -16.38
CA ILE A 160 -11.71 8.13 -15.81
C ILE A 160 -11.65 9.26 -16.82
N GLY A 161 -12.42 9.10 -17.91
CA GLY A 161 -12.57 10.11 -18.95
C GLY A 161 -13.56 11.20 -18.52
N LYS A 162 -13.30 12.44 -18.95
CA LYS A 162 -14.14 13.66 -18.71
C LYS A 162 -15.65 13.50 -19.00
N GLY A 163 -16.07 12.46 -19.71
CA GLY A 163 -17.47 12.24 -20.10
C GLY A 163 -18.35 11.48 -19.10
N ARG A 164 -17.81 10.92 -18.00
CA ARG A 164 -18.62 10.11 -17.05
C ARG A 164 -18.88 10.74 -15.68
N MET A 165 -18.17 11.80 -15.29
CA MET A 165 -18.51 12.56 -14.06
C MET A 165 -19.69 13.53 -14.24
N ALA A 166 -20.34 13.55 -15.41
CA ALA A 166 -21.49 14.42 -15.69
C ALA A 166 -22.85 13.75 -15.39
N ARG A 167 -22.86 12.49 -14.95
CA ARG A 167 -24.07 11.76 -14.53
C ARG A 167 -23.74 10.92 -13.30
N GLY A 168 -23.85 11.54 -12.14
CA GLY A 168 -23.66 10.96 -10.81
C GLY A 168 -23.89 12.04 -9.78
#